data_AF-A0A4Y2GSP6-F1
#
_entry.id   AF-A0A4Y2GSP6-F1
#
_cell.length_a   1.000
_cell.length_b   1.000
_cell.length_c   1.000
_cell.angle_alpha   90.00
_cell.angle_beta   90.00
_cell.angle_gamma   90.00
#
_symmetry.space_group_name_H-M   'P 1'
#
loop_
_entity.id
_entity.type
_entity.pdbx_description
1 polymer ?
#
loop_
_entity_poly.entity_id
_entity_poly.type
_entity_poly.pdbx_seq_one_letter_code
_entity_poly.pdbx_strand_id
1 'polypeptide(L)'
;MCLNSSGLPRSYCITGTETKPEDENYKALRDFNSRKDKAYSTIHLNVSKAYRCVIDDIEDPVAAWKRLEEHFRPNSRARVIGLTDDFFSCRINPQEEIGIYAARIRSIVDQLKDAGKPISEWYQAFQLIRFLPPEFNGIVQYIYRWDNKEFKFDKILQELIAEESRLKQSIKDQNETCAFQSIERNTSKTPRSKSKPSSYKKNTQPTRKNTKVITLVFLVFSMKSPNTFIAESNLSQDYERDA
;
A
#
# COMPACT_ATOMS: atom_id res chain seq x y z
N MET A 1 19.16 38.39 -5.25
CA MET A 1 17.75 37.99 -5.03
C MET A 1 17.44 36.86 -5.99
N CYS A 2 17.34 35.62 -5.53
CA CYS A 2 17.02 34.48 -6.40
C CYS A 2 15.62 33.95 -6.02
N LEU A 3 14.69 34.02 -6.98
CA LEU A 3 13.31 33.54 -6.87
C LEU A 3 13.22 32.12 -7.44
N ASN A 4 12.41 31.25 -6.85
CA ASN A 4 11.96 30.00 -7.49
C ASN A 4 10.50 30.16 -7.96
N SER A 5 10.15 29.40 -9.00
CA SER A 5 8.98 29.53 -9.90
C SER A 5 7.58 29.33 -9.30
N SER A 6 7.38 29.60 -8.01
CA SER A 6 6.07 29.59 -7.35
C SER A 6 5.73 30.92 -6.65
N GLY A 7 6.52 31.98 -6.84
CA GLY A 7 6.15 33.34 -6.44
C GLY A 7 5.98 33.58 -4.92
N LEU A 8 6.27 32.58 -4.09
CA LEU A 8 6.25 32.72 -2.64
C LEU A 8 7.66 33.07 -2.13
N PRO A 9 7.83 34.13 -1.34
CA PRO A 9 9.10 34.43 -0.71
C PRO A 9 9.40 33.30 0.27
N ARG A 10 10.37 32.45 -0.08
CA ARG A 10 10.99 31.47 0.79
C ARG A 10 11.57 32.24 1.98
N SER A 11 10.82 32.33 3.07
CA SER A 11 11.16 33.16 4.22
C SER A 11 12.31 32.50 4.98
N TYR A 12 13.52 33.03 4.78
CA TYR A 12 14.74 32.65 5.48
C TYR A 12 14.63 32.67 7.03
N CYS A 13 13.59 33.30 7.57
CA CYS A 13 13.33 33.38 9.01
C CYS A 13 12.59 32.15 9.57
N ILE A 14 11.77 31.45 8.75
CA ILE A 14 11.05 30.24 9.19
C ILE A 14 12.00 29.02 9.23
N THR A 15 13.07 29.05 8.44
CA THR A 15 14.10 28.00 8.42
C THR A 15 15.11 28.09 9.57
N GLY A 16 15.01 29.11 10.44
CA GLY A 16 15.89 29.28 11.61
C GLY A 16 17.36 29.60 11.30
N THR A 17 17.67 30.01 10.07
CA THR A 17 19.03 30.27 9.58
C THR A 17 19.52 31.69 9.84
N GLU A 18 18.64 32.58 10.29
CA GLU A 18 18.97 33.98 10.59
C GLU A 18 19.23 34.12 12.09
N THR A 19 20.46 34.42 12.46
CA THR A 19 20.86 34.67 13.85
C THR A 19 20.70 36.15 14.19
N LYS A 20 20.42 36.43 15.47
CA LYS A 20 20.40 37.80 15.97
C LYS A 20 21.76 38.45 15.67
N PRO A 21 21.81 39.67 15.11
CA PRO A 21 23.07 40.35 14.85
C PRO A 21 23.85 40.54 16.16
N GLU A 22 25.15 40.25 16.14
CA GLU A 22 26.06 40.35 17.30
C GLU A 22 26.41 41.81 17.63
N ASP A 23 26.47 42.66 16.60
CA ASP A 23 26.74 44.09 16.74
C ASP A 23 25.48 44.87 17.17
N GLU A 24 25.63 45.85 18.07
CA GLU A 24 24.57 46.79 18.52
C GLU A 24 24.11 47.79 17.43
N ASN A 25 24.16 47.39 16.15
CA ASN A 25 23.62 48.20 15.07
C ASN A 25 22.09 48.23 15.16
N TYR A 26 21.57 49.33 15.70
CA TYR A 26 20.13 49.59 15.86
C TYR A 26 19.31 49.36 14.58
N LYS A 27 19.87 49.67 13.41
CA LYS A 27 19.18 49.43 12.12
C LYS A 27 19.05 47.94 11.84
N ALA A 28 20.14 47.19 12.00
CA ALA A 28 20.16 45.75 11.79
C ALA A 28 19.23 45.00 12.75
N LEU A 29 19.20 45.40 14.02
CA LEU A 29 18.31 44.82 15.04
C LEU A 29 16.83 45.10 14.72
N ARG A 30 16.49 46.33 14.30
CA ARG A 30 15.13 46.67 13.87
C ARG A 30 14.70 45.84 12.66
N ASP A 31 15.58 45.74 11.66
CA ASP A 31 15.30 45.00 10.43
C ASP A 31 15.11 43.49 10.73
N PHE A 32 15.89 42.93 11.66
CA PHE A 32 15.74 41.55 12.15
C PHE A 32 14.39 41.33 12.85
N ASN A 33 14.02 42.19 13.82
CA ASN A 33 12.74 42.06 14.53
C ASN A 33 11.55 42.19 13.57
N SER A 34 11.60 43.14 12.63
CA SER A 34 10.57 43.30 11.59
C SER A 34 10.38 42.02 10.76
N ARG A 35 11.47 41.33 10.41
CA ARG A 35 11.41 40.05 9.70
C ARG A 35 10.86 38.92 10.57
N LYS A 36 11.25 38.86 11.85
CA LYS A 36 10.74 37.90 12.84
C LYS A 36 9.22 38.04 13.01
N ASP A 37 8.74 39.26 13.24
CA ASP A 37 7.30 39.56 13.44
C ASP A 37 6.48 39.23 12.18
N LYS A 38 7.03 39.53 11.00
CA LYS A 38 6.42 39.18 9.73
C LYS A 38 6.31 37.67 9.54
N ALA A 39 7.34 36.91 9.93
CA ALA A 39 7.32 35.46 9.87
C ALA A 39 6.25 34.89 10.82
N TYR A 40 6.21 35.35 12.08
CA TYR A 40 5.20 34.91 13.04
C TYR A 40 3.78 35.23 12.58
N SER A 41 3.54 36.46 12.12
CA SER A 41 2.26 36.89 11.57
C SER A 41 1.82 36.01 10.39
N THR A 42 2.77 35.66 9.51
CA THR A 42 2.49 34.78 8.37
C THR A 42 2.06 33.39 8.85
N ILE A 43 2.76 32.80 9.82
CA ILE A 43 2.37 31.51 10.42
C ILE A 43 0.97 31.60 11.04
N HIS A 44 0.75 32.59 11.91
CA HIS A 44 -0.51 32.76 12.65
C HIS A 44 -1.74 32.96 11.74
N LEU A 45 -1.59 33.70 10.64
CA LEU A 45 -2.67 33.94 9.67
C LEU A 45 -3.01 32.70 8.82
N ASN A 46 -2.01 31.87 8.49
CA ASN A 46 -2.21 30.67 7.67
C ASN A 46 -2.68 29.45 8.47
N VAL A 47 -2.52 29.46 9.79
CA VAL A 47 -3.08 28.43 10.68
C VAL A 47 -4.58 28.66 10.86
N SER A 48 -5.39 27.59 10.75
CA SER A 48 -6.83 27.68 10.97
C SER A 48 -7.13 28.18 12.39
N LYS A 49 -8.19 28.99 12.54
CA LYS A 49 -8.51 29.67 13.81
C LYS A 49 -8.57 28.74 15.03
N ALA A 50 -9.01 27.49 14.83
CA ALA A 50 -9.08 26.46 15.88
C ALA A 50 -7.72 26.04 16.46
N TYR A 51 -6.62 26.24 15.73
CA TYR A 51 -5.27 25.81 16.11
C TYR A 51 -4.35 26.98 16.46
N ARG A 52 -4.84 28.22 16.45
CA ARG A 52 -4.03 29.39 16.86
C ARG A 52 -3.65 29.32 18.33
N CYS A 53 -4.54 28.82 19.17
CA CYS A 53 -4.28 28.57 20.59
C CYS A 53 -3.09 27.64 20.87
N VAL A 54 -2.61 26.89 19.86
CA VAL A 54 -1.43 26.02 19.97
C VAL A 54 -0.12 26.82 19.96
N ILE A 55 -0.14 28.05 19.44
CA ILE A 55 1.05 28.92 19.27
C ILE A 55 0.90 30.31 19.90
N ASP A 56 -0.25 30.65 20.48
CA ASP A 56 -0.56 31.99 20.98
C ASP A 56 0.41 32.48 22.07
N ASP A 57 1.04 31.56 22.81
CA ASP A 57 2.02 31.82 23.86
C ASP A 57 3.47 31.89 23.35
N ILE A 58 3.70 31.74 22.04
CA ILE A 58 5.04 31.65 21.45
C ILE A 58 5.32 32.86 20.54
N GLU A 59 6.22 33.74 20.98
CA GLU A 59 6.64 34.90 20.17
C GLU A 59 7.69 34.56 19.10
N ASP A 60 8.38 33.44 19.26
CA ASP A 60 9.41 33.03 18.32
C ASP A 60 8.83 32.22 17.15
N PRO A 61 8.96 32.68 15.89
CA PRO A 61 8.35 32.01 14.74
C PRO A 61 8.90 30.60 14.51
N VAL A 62 10.16 30.33 14.85
CA VAL A 62 10.76 28.98 14.71
C VAL A 62 10.18 28.05 15.77
N ALA A 63 10.10 28.50 17.03
CA ALA A 63 9.46 27.74 18.09
C ALA A 63 7.95 27.51 17.82
N ALA A 64 7.25 28.52 17.29
CA ALA A 64 5.83 28.41 16.94
C ALA A 64 5.62 27.38 15.82
N TRP A 65 6.46 27.41 14.78
CA TRP A 65 6.44 26.40 13.72
C TRP A 65 6.69 24.99 14.26
N LYS A 66 7.71 24.82 15.10
CA LYS A 66 8.03 23.53 15.73
C LYS A 66 6.88 23.02 16.60
N ARG A 67 6.20 23.90 17.34
CA ARG A 67 5.06 23.53 18.17
C ARG A 67 3.87 23.05 17.34
N LEU A 68 3.62 23.66 16.19
CA LEU A 68 2.62 23.19 15.21
C LEU A 68 3.01 21.83 14.65
N GLU A 69 4.29 21.65 14.29
CA GLU A 69 4.81 20.38 13.78
C GLU A 69 4.59 19.25 14.81
N GLU A 70 4.96 19.48 16.07
CA GLU A 70 4.73 18.52 17.17
C GLU A 70 3.24 18.25 17.41
N HIS A 71 2.38 19.27 17.26
CA HIS A 71 0.93 19.13 17.46
C HIS A 71 0.25 18.30 16.36
N PHE A 72 0.56 18.58 15.09
CA PHE A 72 -0.06 17.89 13.95
C PHE A 72 0.60 16.56 13.60
N ARG A 73 1.89 16.42 13.92
CA ARG A 73 2.66 15.20 13.70
C ARG A 73 3.32 14.79 15.01
N PRO A 74 2.54 14.35 16.02
CA PRO A 74 3.14 13.84 17.23
C PRO A 74 3.98 12.61 16.86
N ASN A 75 5.30 12.76 16.94
CA ASN A 75 6.25 11.65 16.84
C ASN A 75 6.26 10.85 18.15
N SER A 76 5.06 10.56 18.66
CA SER A 76 4.88 9.80 19.88
C SER A 76 5.47 8.41 19.68
N ARG A 77 6.03 7.86 20.75
CA ARG A 77 6.58 6.51 20.72
C ARG A 77 5.54 5.48 20.28
N ALA A 78 4.29 5.66 20.72
CA ALA A 78 3.18 4.81 20.32
C ALA A 78 2.93 4.85 18.80
N ARG A 79 2.94 6.02 18.16
CA ARG A 79 2.78 6.14 16.70
C ARG A 79 3.91 5.46 15.95
N VAL A 80 5.16 5.67 16.37
CA VAL A 80 6.33 5.02 15.76
C VAL A 80 6.24 3.50 15.87
N ILE A 81 5.86 2.98 17.04
CA ILE A 81 5.67 1.54 17.26
C ILE A 81 4.56 1.01 16.35
N GLY A 82 3.41 1.69 16.29
CA GLY A 82 2.31 1.32 15.40
C GLY A 82 2.72 1.27 13.94
N LEU A 83 3.40 2.31 13.43
CA LEU A 83 3.92 2.33 12.06
C LEU A 83 4.95 1.22 11.78
N THR A 84 5.75 0.87 12.79
CA THR A 84 6.72 -0.22 12.66
C THR A 84 6.02 -1.57 12.58
N ASP A 85 4.99 -1.78 13.39
CA ASP A 85 4.15 -2.98 13.32
C ASP A 85 3.42 -3.06 11.97
N ASP A 86 2.80 -1.95 11.54
CA ASP A 86 2.15 -1.83 10.22
C ASP A 86 3.13 -2.18 9.10
N PHE A 87 4.38 -1.73 9.17
CA PHE A 87 5.40 -2.04 8.18
C PHE A 87 5.67 -3.55 8.09
N PHE A 88 5.95 -4.21 9.22
CA PHE A 88 6.28 -5.65 9.22
C PHE A 88 5.07 -6.55 8.99
N SER A 89 3.88 -6.08 9.34
CA SER A 89 2.60 -6.77 9.17
C SER A 89 1.92 -6.44 7.84
N CYS A 90 2.47 -5.53 7.03
CA CYS A 90 1.93 -5.17 5.72
C CYS A 90 1.98 -6.38 4.77
N ARG A 91 0.81 -6.88 4.39
CA ARG A 91 0.64 -7.98 3.43
C ARG A 91 -0.09 -7.47 2.19
N ILE A 92 0.15 -8.16 1.09
CA ILE A 92 -0.63 -7.98 -0.13
C ILE A 92 -2.06 -8.49 0.11
N ASN A 93 -3.04 -7.70 -0.33
CA ASN A 93 -4.44 -8.09 -0.27
C ASN A 93 -4.82 -8.97 -1.47
N PRO A 94 -5.87 -9.80 -1.36
CA PRO A 94 -6.40 -10.52 -2.50
C PRO A 94 -6.79 -9.53 -3.62
N GLN A 95 -6.38 -9.82 -4.86
CA GLN A 95 -6.63 -8.99 -6.06
C GLN A 95 -5.94 -7.61 -6.07
N GLU A 96 -5.07 -7.31 -5.10
CA GLU A 96 -4.28 -6.08 -5.11
C GLU A 96 -3.12 -6.21 -6.12
N GLU A 97 -2.92 -5.17 -6.93
CA GLU A 97 -1.77 -5.11 -7.82
C GLU A 97 -0.47 -4.81 -7.06
N ILE A 98 0.64 -5.35 -7.54
CA ILE A 98 1.97 -5.17 -6.93
C ILE A 98 2.32 -3.69 -6.73
N GLY A 99 2.00 -2.85 -7.70
CA GLY A 99 2.27 -1.41 -7.62
C GLY A 99 1.57 -0.72 -6.45
N ILE A 100 0.33 -1.13 -6.15
CA ILE A 100 -0.46 -0.58 -5.05
C ILE A 100 0.07 -1.08 -3.70
N TYR A 101 0.41 -2.36 -3.61
CA TYR A 101 1.06 -2.93 -2.43
C TYR A 101 2.39 -2.23 -2.11
N ALA A 102 3.23 -2.00 -3.12
CA ALA A 102 4.49 -1.28 -2.96
C ALA A 102 4.29 0.18 -2.54
N ALA A 103 3.27 0.85 -3.06
CA ALA A 103 2.92 2.22 -2.67
C ALA A 103 2.52 2.30 -1.18
N ARG A 104 1.78 1.31 -0.66
CA ARG A 104 1.45 1.23 0.77
C ARG A 104 2.70 1.08 1.64
N ILE A 105 3.63 0.19 1.26
CA ILE A 105 4.90 0.03 1.98
C ILE A 105 5.67 1.36 2.00
N ARG A 106 5.83 2.02 0.84
CA ARG A 106 6.50 3.32 0.74
C ARG A 106 5.84 4.37 1.62
N SER A 107 4.52 4.44 1.63
CA SER A 107 3.78 5.38 2.48
C SER A 107 4.10 5.21 3.96
N ILE A 108 4.23 3.97 4.45
CA ILE A 108 4.62 3.70 5.85
C ILE A 108 6.09 4.09 6.09
N VAL A 109 6.99 3.75 5.15
CA VAL A 109 8.42 4.13 5.22
C VAL A 109 8.60 5.65 5.28
N ASP A 110 7.87 6.40 4.46
CA ASP A 110 7.91 7.86 4.45
C ASP A 110 7.41 8.44 5.77
N GLN A 111 6.34 7.88 6.34
CA GLN A 111 5.85 8.29 7.66
C GLN A 111 6.85 8.01 8.79
N LEU A 112 7.59 6.90 8.71
CA LEU A 112 8.64 6.56 9.67
C LEU A 112 9.88 7.45 9.51
N LYS A 113 10.22 7.82 8.27
CA LYS A 113 11.27 8.79 7.97
C LYS A 113 10.91 10.17 8.52
N ASP A 114 9.68 10.62 8.31
CA ASP A 114 9.14 11.86 8.87
C ASP A 114 9.12 11.84 10.40
N ALA A 115 8.96 10.66 11.00
CA ALA A 115 9.06 10.48 12.45
C ALA A 115 10.50 10.38 13.00
N GLY A 116 11.52 10.56 12.14
CA GLY A 116 12.93 10.47 12.51
C GLY A 116 13.42 9.05 12.81
N LYS A 117 12.72 8.03 12.28
CA LYS A 117 13.03 6.60 12.44
C LYS A 117 13.05 5.90 11.08
N PRO A 118 13.96 6.27 10.17
CA PRO A 118 14.00 5.68 8.83
C PRO A 118 14.30 4.17 8.89
N ILE A 119 13.63 3.41 8.02
CA ILE A 119 13.90 1.97 7.83
C ILE A 119 14.99 1.79 6.78
N SER A 120 15.94 0.89 7.02
CA SER A 120 16.97 0.51 6.05
C SER A 120 16.36 0.01 4.73
N GLU A 121 16.94 0.42 3.60
CA GLU A 121 16.52 0.00 2.25
C GLU A 121 16.43 -1.52 2.11
N TRP A 122 17.35 -2.25 2.77
CA TRP A 122 17.34 -3.71 2.82
C TRP A 122 16.03 -4.29 3.38
N TYR A 123 15.51 -3.74 4.49
CA TYR A 123 14.25 -4.19 5.07
C TYR A 123 13.05 -3.82 4.21
N GLN A 124 13.10 -2.68 3.52
CA GLN A 124 12.05 -2.28 2.58
C GLN A 124 11.96 -3.27 1.41
N ALA A 125 13.12 -3.58 0.81
CA ALA A 125 13.27 -4.57 -0.26
C ALA A 125 12.80 -5.96 0.19
N PHE A 126 13.19 -6.38 1.39
CA PHE A 126 12.74 -7.66 1.98
C PHE A 126 11.23 -7.71 2.21
N GLN A 127 10.63 -6.65 2.73
CA GLN A 127 9.19 -6.60 3.00
C GLN A 127 8.37 -6.73 1.70
N LEU A 128 8.87 -6.18 0.59
CA LEU A 128 8.21 -6.24 -0.70
C LEU A 128 8.09 -7.68 -1.24
N ILE A 129 9.07 -8.55 -0.97
CA ILE A 129 9.08 -9.93 -1.46
C ILE A 129 8.51 -10.96 -0.49
N ARG A 130 8.35 -10.59 0.80
CA ARG A 130 8.02 -11.53 1.89
C ARG A 130 6.62 -12.14 1.80
N PHE A 131 5.62 -11.34 1.44
CA PHE A 131 4.20 -11.74 1.47
C PHE A 131 3.60 -11.89 0.08
N LEU A 132 4.43 -12.10 -0.93
CA LEU A 132 3.95 -12.25 -2.29
C LEU A 132 3.19 -13.57 -2.50
N PRO A 133 2.22 -13.58 -3.44
CA PRO A 133 1.52 -14.79 -3.82
C PRO A 133 2.47 -15.85 -4.42
N PRO A 134 2.15 -17.16 -4.35
CA PRO A 134 3.02 -18.24 -4.83
C PRO A 134 3.41 -18.15 -6.31
N GLU A 135 2.61 -17.46 -7.12
CA GLU A 135 2.87 -17.22 -8.54
C GLU A 135 4.17 -16.43 -8.76
N PHE A 136 4.59 -15.63 -7.79
CA PHE A 136 5.83 -14.85 -7.81
C PHE A 136 7.05 -15.62 -7.27
N ASN A 137 6.89 -16.87 -6.82
CA ASN A 137 8.02 -17.63 -6.24
C ASN A 137 9.21 -17.73 -7.20
N GLY A 138 8.98 -17.83 -8.51
CA GLY A 138 10.03 -17.89 -9.52
C GLY A 138 10.89 -16.62 -9.54
N ILE A 139 10.26 -15.44 -9.58
CA ILE A 139 11.00 -14.17 -9.57
C ILE A 139 11.67 -13.91 -8.22
N VAL A 140 11.05 -14.31 -7.11
CA VAL A 140 11.65 -14.20 -5.77
C VAL A 140 12.94 -15.02 -5.66
N GLN A 141 12.96 -16.26 -6.18
CA GLN A 141 14.18 -17.09 -6.23
C GLN A 141 15.27 -16.47 -7.11
N TYR A 142 14.88 -15.83 -8.22
CA TYR A 142 15.82 -15.11 -9.07
C TYR A 142 16.44 -13.91 -8.35
N ILE A 143 15.63 -13.12 -7.63
CA ILE A 143 16.07 -11.96 -6.84
C ILE A 143 17.07 -12.38 -5.75
N TYR A 144 16.86 -13.51 -5.08
CA TYR A 144 17.79 -13.99 -4.04
C TYR A 144 19.20 -14.31 -4.55
N ARG A 145 19.40 -14.45 -5.86
CA ARG A 145 20.71 -14.71 -6.46
C ARG A 145 21.46 -13.45 -6.87
N TRP A 146 20.85 -12.27 -6.68
CA TRP A 146 21.48 -10.99 -6.99
C TRP A 146 22.60 -10.65 -6.02
N ASP A 147 23.46 -9.71 -6.43
CA ASP A 147 24.41 -9.09 -5.52
C ASP A 147 23.67 -8.18 -4.51
N ASN A 148 24.21 -8.06 -3.31
CA ASN A 148 23.63 -7.22 -2.25
C ASN A 148 23.44 -5.76 -2.68
N LYS A 149 24.28 -5.23 -3.58
CA LYS A 149 24.15 -3.85 -4.09
C LYS A 149 22.93 -3.64 -4.98
N GLU A 150 22.42 -4.71 -5.58
CA GLU A 150 21.26 -4.69 -6.46
C GLU A 150 19.94 -4.92 -5.71
N PHE A 151 20.01 -5.40 -4.47
CA PHE A 151 18.85 -5.67 -3.61
C PHE A 151 18.26 -4.37 -3.06
N LYS A 152 17.61 -3.62 -3.94
CA LYS A 152 17.00 -2.32 -3.68
C LYS A 152 15.52 -2.36 -3.97
N PHE A 153 14.75 -1.57 -3.20
CA PHE A 153 13.29 -1.54 -3.29
C PHE A 153 12.81 -1.27 -4.72
N ASP A 154 13.36 -0.24 -5.36
CA ASP A 154 12.93 0.22 -6.68
C ASP A 154 13.21 -0.80 -7.78
N LYS A 155 14.39 -1.44 -7.73
CA LYS A 155 14.77 -2.46 -8.71
C LYS A 155 13.90 -3.71 -8.57
N ILE A 156 13.67 -4.16 -7.34
CA ILE A 156 12.78 -5.30 -7.08
C ILE A 156 11.36 -4.98 -7.56
N LEU A 157 10.83 -3.80 -7.24
CA LEU A 157 9.51 -3.38 -7.69
C LEU A 157 9.37 -3.43 -9.22
N GLN A 158 10.38 -2.96 -9.95
CA GLN A 158 10.39 -3.01 -11.40
C GLN A 158 10.28 -4.45 -11.94
N GLU A 159 11.05 -5.38 -11.39
CA GLU A 159 10.98 -6.79 -11.80
C GLU A 159 9.65 -7.44 -11.43
N LEU A 160 9.08 -7.11 -10.27
CA LEU A 160 7.78 -7.64 -9.86
C LEU A 160 6.65 -7.13 -10.75
N ILE A 161 6.69 -5.87 -11.20
CA ILE A 161 5.71 -5.32 -12.15
C ILE A 161 5.84 -5.99 -13.53
N ALA A 162 7.07 -6.24 -13.98
CA ALA A 162 7.32 -6.97 -15.22
C ALA A 162 6.78 -8.40 -15.14
N GLU A 163 7.01 -9.08 -14.01
CA GLU A 163 6.50 -10.43 -13.77
C GLU A 163 4.97 -10.47 -13.66
N GLU A 164 4.35 -9.49 -12.99
CA GLU A 164 2.88 -9.37 -12.95
C GLU A 164 2.30 -9.24 -14.36
N SER A 165 2.92 -8.42 -15.22
CA SER A 165 2.51 -8.25 -16.62
C SER A 165 2.63 -9.56 -17.40
N ARG A 166 3.72 -10.31 -17.20
CA ARG A 166 3.95 -11.63 -17.82
C ARG A 166 2.90 -12.65 -17.37
N LEU A 167 2.56 -12.69 -16.08
CA LEU A 167 1.54 -13.58 -15.53
C LEU A 167 0.14 -13.25 -16.09
N LYS A 168 -0.23 -11.97 -16.13
CA LYS A 168 -1.49 -11.50 -16.73
C LYS A 168 -1.60 -11.94 -18.20
N GLN A 169 -0.52 -11.82 -18.98
CA GLN A 169 -0.50 -12.27 -20.38
C GLN A 169 -0.62 -13.81 -20.49
N SER A 170 0.13 -14.56 -19.68
CA SER A 170 0.07 -16.02 -19.69
C SER A 170 -1.33 -16.56 -19.38
N ILE A 171 -2.07 -15.90 -18.49
CA ILE A 171 -3.46 -16.26 -18.15
C ILE A 171 -4.37 -16.01 -19.34
N LYS A 172 -4.21 -14.87 -20.04
CA LYS A 172 -4.98 -14.54 -21.23
C LYS A 172 -4.77 -15.58 -22.34
N ASP A 173 -3.53 -15.95 -22.62
CA ASP A 173 -3.20 -16.91 -23.68
C ASP A 173 -3.75 -18.32 -23.38
N GLN A 174 -3.73 -18.74 -22.11
CA GLN A 174 -4.33 -20.01 -21.68
C GLN A 174 -5.85 -20.02 -21.84
N ASN A 175 -6.51 -18.92 -21.51
CA ASN A 175 -7.96 -18.79 -21.67
C ASN A 175 -8.37 -18.84 -23.16
N GLU A 176 -7.61 -18.15 -24.02
CA GLU A 176 -7.82 -18.20 -25.48
C GLU A 176 -7.61 -19.63 -26.01
N THR A 177 -6.51 -20.29 -25.65
CA THR A 177 -6.21 -21.67 -26.06
C THR A 177 -7.31 -22.66 -25.63
N CYS A 178 -7.83 -22.53 -24.41
CA CYS A 178 -8.92 -23.37 -23.91
C CYS A 178 -10.24 -23.13 -24.67
N ALA A 179 -10.53 -21.88 -25.06
CA ALA A 179 -11.69 -21.54 -25.88
C ALA A 179 -11.59 -22.17 -27.28
N PHE A 180 -10.43 -22.06 -27.96
CA PHE A 180 -10.22 -22.66 -29.28
C PHE A 180 -10.37 -24.20 -29.27
N GLN A 181 -9.78 -24.88 -28.28
CA GLN A 181 -9.91 -26.35 -28.15
C GLN A 181 -11.35 -26.80 -27.86
N SER A 182 -12.17 -25.96 -27.22
CA SER A 182 -13.58 -26.26 -26.99
C SER A 182 -14.45 -26.14 -28.25
N ILE A 183 -14.05 -25.28 -29.19
CA ILE A 183 -14.73 -25.10 -30.49
C ILE A 183 -14.40 -26.26 -31.43
N GLU A 184 -13.12 -26.66 -31.54
CA GLU A 184 -12.70 -27.78 -32.42
C GLU A 184 -13.31 -29.14 -32.03
N ARG A 185 -13.52 -29.38 -30.74
CA ARG A 185 -14.20 -30.60 -30.26
C ARG A 185 -15.70 -30.63 -30.59
N ASN A 186 -16.32 -29.49 -30.91
CA ASN A 186 -17.73 -29.41 -31.28
C ASN A 186 -17.96 -29.45 -32.80
N THR A 187 -16.99 -29.04 -33.62
CA THR A 187 -17.10 -29.04 -35.09
C THR A 187 -16.76 -30.39 -35.74
N SER A 188 -16.23 -31.36 -34.98
CA SER A 188 -15.87 -32.70 -35.46
C SER A 188 -16.97 -33.78 -35.34
N LYS A 189 -18.24 -33.40 -35.10
CA LYS A 189 -19.38 -34.33 -35.17
C LYS A 189 -20.06 -34.28 -36.53
N THR A 190 -19.48 -34.96 -37.51
CA THR A 190 -20.23 -35.41 -38.70
C THR A 190 -21.27 -36.47 -38.29
N PRO A 191 -22.55 -36.36 -38.70
CA PRO A 191 -23.52 -37.42 -38.45
C PRO A 191 -23.26 -38.56 -39.44
N ARG A 192 -22.44 -39.54 -39.04
CA ARG A 192 -22.24 -40.76 -39.84
C ARG A 192 -23.51 -41.60 -39.78
N SER A 193 -24.30 -41.54 -40.84
CA SER A 193 -25.52 -42.31 -41.00
C SER A 193 -25.22 -43.79 -41.33
N LYS A 194 -25.99 -44.67 -40.67
CA LYS A 194 -26.47 -46.02 -41.05
C LYS A 194 -25.48 -47.21 -41.13
N SER A 195 -25.59 -48.14 -40.17
CA SER A 195 -26.33 -49.43 -40.26
C SER A 195 -25.89 -50.44 -39.16
N LYS A 196 -26.85 -51.25 -38.66
CA LYS A 196 -26.73 -52.22 -37.53
C LYS A 196 -26.28 -53.64 -38.02
N PRO A 197 -26.29 -54.71 -37.19
CA PRO A 197 -25.24 -55.08 -36.23
C PRO A 197 -24.72 -56.52 -36.47
N SER A 198 -23.51 -56.87 -36.02
CA SER A 198 -23.11 -58.28 -35.90
C SER A 198 -22.67 -58.58 -34.48
N SER A 199 -23.29 -59.61 -33.92
CA SER A 199 -23.24 -60.07 -32.54
C SER A 199 -22.03 -60.98 -32.33
N TYR A 200 -21.17 -60.71 -31.36
CA TYR A 200 -20.51 -61.73 -30.55
C TYR A 200 -20.13 -61.14 -29.18
N LYS A 201 -20.76 -61.68 -28.12
CA LYS A 201 -20.44 -61.40 -26.71
C LYS A 201 -19.16 -62.14 -26.32
N LYS A 202 -18.30 -61.50 -25.50
CA LYS A 202 -17.77 -62.09 -24.26
C LYS A 202 -17.29 -61.00 -23.29
N ASN A 203 -17.45 -61.32 -22.01
CA ASN A 203 -17.62 -60.45 -20.84
C ASN A 203 -16.32 -59.90 -20.21
N THR A 204 -16.40 -58.63 -19.80
CA THR A 204 -16.14 -58.04 -18.45
C THR A 204 -14.76 -58.09 -17.77
N GLN A 205 -14.10 -56.91 -17.80
CA GLN A 205 -13.40 -56.08 -16.77
C GLN A 205 -12.36 -56.64 -15.77
N PRO A 206 -11.35 -55.81 -15.42
CA PRO A 206 -11.47 -54.97 -14.21
C PRO A 206 -11.09 -53.46 -14.35
N THR A 207 -12.01 -52.63 -13.82
CA THR A 207 -11.85 -51.44 -12.95
C THR A 207 -10.72 -50.40 -13.14
N ARG A 208 -11.14 -49.24 -13.70
CA ARG A 208 -11.17 -47.87 -13.12
C ARG A 208 -9.92 -47.33 -12.39
N LYS A 209 -9.14 -46.50 -13.11
CA LYS A 209 -8.34 -45.40 -12.54
C LYS A 209 -9.20 -44.13 -12.52
N ASN A 210 -9.29 -43.43 -11.39
CA ASN A 210 -9.87 -42.09 -11.31
C ASN A 210 -8.94 -41.17 -10.53
N THR A 211 -8.11 -40.43 -11.27
CA THR A 211 -7.42 -39.22 -10.79
C THR A 211 -8.37 -38.05 -10.95
N LYS A 212 -8.89 -37.53 -9.82
CA LYS A 212 -9.63 -36.26 -9.76
C LYS A 212 -9.33 -35.57 -8.45
N VAL A 213 -8.29 -34.74 -8.40
CA VAL A 213 -8.20 -33.55 -7.53
C VAL A 213 -7.27 -32.55 -8.24
N ILE A 214 -7.48 -31.25 -8.00
CA ILE A 214 -6.79 -30.07 -8.56
C ILE A 214 -7.51 -29.45 -9.77
N THR A 215 -8.79 -29.14 -9.59
CA THR A 215 -9.43 -27.98 -10.26
C THR A 215 -10.59 -27.52 -9.37
N LEU A 216 -10.28 -26.91 -8.22
CA LEU A 216 -11.32 -26.41 -7.30
C LEU A 216 -10.86 -25.19 -6.50
N VAL A 217 -10.24 -24.21 -7.15
CA VAL A 217 -9.95 -22.91 -6.52
C VAL A 217 -10.49 -21.71 -7.33
N PHE A 218 -11.05 -21.90 -8.54
CA PHE A 218 -11.44 -20.77 -9.40
C PHE A 218 -12.96 -20.53 -9.58
N LEU A 219 -13.81 -21.09 -8.72
CA LEU A 219 -15.27 -20.96 -8.86
C LEU A 219 -15.98 -20.39 -7.62
N VAL A 220 -15.45 -19.32 -7.04
CA VAL A 220 -16.25 -18.45 -6.15
C VAL A 220 -16.01 -16.98 -6.52
N PHE A 221 -16.51 -16.55 -7.68
CA PHE A 221 -16.85 -15.15 -7.89
C PHE A 221 -17.83 -15.00 -9.07
N SER A 222 -19.13 -15.17 -8.81
CA SER A 222 -20.14 -14.29 -9.41
C SER A 222 -21.54 -14.52 -8.84
N MET A 223 -22.10 -13.44 -8.29
CA MET A 223 -23.52 -13.10 -8.18
C MET A 223 -24.40 -13.80 -7.13
N LYS A 224 -24.66 -13.10 -6.01
CA LYS A 224 -26.02 -12.57 -5.72
C LYS A 224 -26.00 -11.61 -4.51
N SER A 225 -26.48 -10.40 -4.75
CA SER A 225 -27.34 -9.66 -3.81
C SER A 225 -28.53 -9.20 -4.69
N PRO A 226 -29.81 -9.21 -4.23
CA PRO A 226 -30.25 -8.21 -3.26
C PRO A 226 -31.40 -8.61 -2.30
N ASN A 227 -31.48 -7.82 -1.20
CA ASN A 227 -32.68 -7.30 -0.52
C ASN A 227 -33.34 -8.00 0.70
N THR A 228 -33.13 -7.32 1.85
CA THR A 228 -34.09 -6.72 2.82
C THR A 228 -34.92 -7.55 3.82
N PHE A 229 -34.82 -7.08 5.09
CA PHE A 229 -35.85 -6.97 6.16
C PHE A 229 -36.22 -8.30 6.88
N ILE A 230 -36.28 -8.46 8.22
CA ILE A 230 -36.81 -7.63 9.33
C ILE A 230 -36.06 -7.95 10.64
N ALA A 231 -36.13 -6.97 11.54
CA ALA A 231 -35.80 -6.94 12.97
C ALA A 231 -36.08 -8.21 13.78
N GLU A 232 -35.35 -8.36 14.89
CA GLU A 232 -35.98 -8.33 16.23
C GLU A 232 -34.93 -8.05 17.30
N SER A 233 -35.13 -6.93 17.99
CA SER A 233 -34.67 -6.68 19.33
C SER A 233 -35.27 -7.74 20.26
N ASN A 234 -34.45 -8.39 21.09
CA ASN A 234 -34.93 -8.81 22.40
C ASN A 234 -33.86 -8.63 23.48
N LEU A 235 -34.28 -7.78 24.41
CA LEU A 235 -33.75 -7.43 25.70
C LEU A 235 -34.06 -8.58 26.70
N SER A 236 -33.08 -8.98 27.50
CA SER A 236 -33.20 -9.57 28.85
C SER A 236 -31.76 -9.69 29.36
N GLN A 237 -31.23 -8.80 30.21
CA GLN A 237 -31.55 -8.60 31.63
C GLN A 237 -31.84 -9.91 32.36
N ASP A 238 -30.96 -10.22 33.34
CA ASP A 238 -31.16 -10.99 34.57
C ASP A 238 -29.75 -11.43 35.04
N TYR A 239 -29.24 -11.27 36.26
CA TYR A 239 -29.66 -10.67 37.53
C TYR A 239 -28.36 -10.55 38.36
N GLU A 240 -28.25 -9.53 39.21
CA GLU A 240 -27.33 -9.50 40.35
C GLU A 240 -27.57 -10.69 41.29
N ARG A 241 -26.50 -11.24 41.87
CA ARG A 241 -26.49 -11.67 43.29
C ARG A 241 -25.07 -11.85 43.85
N ASP A 242 -24.73 -10.95 44.76
CA ASP A 242 -23.92 -11.08 45.98
C ASP A 242 -22.98 -12.30 46.15
N ALA A 243 -21.69 -12.02 46.27
CA ALA A 243 -20.80 -12.47 47.35
C ALA A 243 -19.52 -11.61 47.40
#